data_AF-A0A0Q8XGQ4-F1
#
_entry.id   AF-A0A0Q8XGQ4-F1
#
_cell.length_a   1.000
_cell.length_b   1.000
_cell.length_c   1.000
_cell.angle_alpha   90.00
_cell.angle_beta   90.00
_cell.angle_gamma   90.00
#
_symmetry.space_group_name_H-M   'P 1'
#
loop_
_entity.id
_entity.type
_entity.pdbx_description
1 polymer ?
#
loop_
_entity_poly.entity_id
_entity_poly.type
_entity_poly.pdbx_seq_one_letter_code
_entity_poly.pdbx_strand_id
1 'polypeptide(L)'
;MSGGGAIMESERLFQVGKDVPWAAIAKRIDNLARQRGASPVALPGADPGKKLAQAWRGRDGRGVLVAMLGSSRTGGAVAYFAVRFKDG
;
A
#
# COMPACT_ATOMS: atom_id res chain seq x y z
N MET A 1 8.02 22.84 4.64
CA MET A 1 8.32 21.49 4.10
C MET A 1 7.06 20.99 3.41
N SER A 2 6.98 21.17 2.09
CA SER A 2 5.79 20.82 1.32
C SER A 2 5.74 19.30 1.18
N GLY A 3 4.73 18.68 1.80
CA GLY A 3 4.56 17.24 1.84
C GLY A 3 4.53 16.66 0.43
N GLY A 4 5.42 15.71 0.17
CA GLY A 4 5.44 14.92 -1.06
C GLY A 4 4.08 14.22 -1.24
N GLY A 5 3.22 14.82 -2.04
CA GLY A 5 1.89 14.30 -2.32
C GLY A 5 1.95 13.20 -3.38
N ALA A 6 1.10 12.19 -3.25
CA ALA A 6 0.88 11.20 -4.30
C ALA A 6 -0.48 11.47 -4.96
N ILE A 7 -0.55 11.35 -6.28
CA ILE A 7 -1.81 11.39 -7.05
C ILE A 7 -2.28 9.95 -7.20
N MET A 8 -3.53 9.66 -6.84
CA MET A 8 -4.16 8.36 -7.11
C MET A 8 -4.55 8.25 -8.58
N GLU A 9 -4.07 7.19 -9.23
CA GLU A 9 -4.36 6.90 -10.64
C GLU A 9 -5.46 5.86 -10.78
N SER A 10 -5.52 4.88 -9.89
CA SER A 10 -6.59 3.87 -9.85
C SER A 10 -6.66 3.19 -8.50
N GLU A 11 -7.82 2.60 -8.20
CA GLU A 11 -8.08 1.80 -7.00
C GLU A 11 -8.53 0.38 -7.40
N ARG A 12 -8.06 -0.62 -6.67
CA ARG A 12 -8.55 -2.00 -6.77
C ARG A 12 -8.69 -2.64 -5.39
N LEU A 13 -9.86 -3.23 -5.15
CA LEU A 13 -10.20 -3.91 -3.91
C LEU A 13 -10.06 -5.42 -4.07
N PHE A 14 -9.47 -6.07 -3.06
CA PHE A 14 -9.36 -7.51 -2.96
C PHE A 14 -9.88 -7.97 -1.60
N GLN A 15 -10.75 -8.97 -1.59
CA GLN A 15 -11.15 -9.61 -0.34
C GLN A 15 -10.10 -10.63 0.07
N VAL A 16 -9.80 -10.66 1.36
CA VAL A 16 -8.88 -11.63 1.96
C VAL A 16 -9.59 -12.35 3.08
N GLY A 17 -9.49 -13.69 3.07
CA GLY A 17 -10.03 -14.53 4.12
C GLY A 17 -9.39 -14.22 5.48
N LYS A 18 -10.18 -14.39 6.55
CA LYS A 18 -9.75 -14.14 7.94
C LYS A 18 -8.49 -14.90 8.36
N ASP A 19 -8.20 -16.01 7.69
CA ASP A 19 -7.11 -16.93 8.03
C ASP A 19 -5.76 -16.49 7.48
N VAL A 20 -5.72 -15.40 6.69
CA VAL A 20 -4.47 -14.86 6.15
C VAL A 20 -4.02 -13.66 6.99
N PRO A 21 -2.94 -13.79 7.79
CA PRO A 21 -2.45 -12.68 8.59
C PRO A 21 -1.96 -11.55 7.69
N TRP A 22 -2.27 -10.31 8.05
CA TRP A 22 -1.79 -9.14 7.31
C TRP A 22 -0.27 -9.13 7.13
N ALA A 23 0.49 -9.54 8.15
CA ALA A 23 1.95 -9.64 8.06
C ALA A 23 2.43 -10.55 6.91
N ALA A 24 1.70 -11.63 6.60
CA ALA A 24 2.01 -12.52 5.48
C ALA A 24 1.71 -11.85 4.13
N ILE A 25 0.61 -11.09 4.06
CA ILE A 25 0.21 -10.31 2.87
C ILE A 25 1.25 -9.23 2.60
N ALA A 26 1.57 -8.42 3.62
CA ALA A 26 2.59 -7.36 3.56
C ALA A 26 3.94 -7.91 3.07
N LYS A 27 4.42 -9.01 3.67
CA LYS A 27 5.68 -9.66 3.26
C LYS A 27 5.65 -10.11 1.79
N ARG A 28 4.53 -10.65 1.32
CA ARG A 28 4.39 -11.08 -0.09
C ARG A 28 4.42 -9.90 -1.04
N ILE A 29 3.76 -8.80 -0.69
CA ILE A 29 3.75 -7.57 -1.49
C ILE A 29 5.15 -6.94 -1.51
N ASP A 30 5.83 -6.88 -0.36
CA ASP A 30 7.22 -6.40 -0.26
C ASP A 30 8.16 -7.18 -1.19
N ASN A 31 8.07 -8.51 -1.18
CA ASN A 31 8.88 -9.36 -2.05
C ASN A 31 8.60 -9.09 -3.52
N LEU A 32 7.33 -8.95 -3.91
CA LEU A 32 6.93 -8.64 -5.28
C LEU A 32 7.43 -7.25 -5.71
N ALA A 33 7.32 -6.25 -4.84
CA ALA A 33 7.80 -4.90 -5.11
C ALA A 33 9.32 -4.89 -5.35
N ARG A 34 10.09 -5.58 -4.50
CA ARG A 34 11.54 -5.75 -4.67
C ARG A 34 11.90 -6.42 -6.00
N GLN A 35 11.19 -7.49 -6.37
CA GLN A 35 11.38 -8.18 -7.66
C GLN A 35 11.11 -7.25 -8.85
N ARG A 36 10.22 -6.26 -8.70
CA ARG A 36 9.89 -5.26 -9.71
C ARG A 36 10.78 -4.01 -9.63
N GLY A 37 11.78 -3.98 -8.75
CA GLY A 37 12.68 -2.84 -8.57
C GLY A 37 12.04 -1.63 -7.87
N ALA A 38 10.89 -1.83 -7.22
CA ALA A 38 10.26 -0.81 -6.37
C ALA A 38 10.78 -0.91 -4.94
N SER A 39 10.96 0.23 -4.29
CA SER A 39 11.46 0.32 -2.92
C SER A 39 10.34 0.77 -1.97
N PRO A 40 10.28 0.22 -0.74
CA PRO A 40 9.31 0.69 0.25
C PRO A 40 9.60 2.14 0.61
N VAL A 41 8.54 2.94 0.76
CA VAL A 41 8.63 4.35 1.14
C VAL A 41 7.68 4.65 2.30
N ALA A 42 8.08 5.56 3.17
CA ALA A 42 7.19 6.09 4.20
C ALA A 42 6.10 6.95 3.53
N LEU A 43 4.85 6.77 3.95
CA LEU A 43 3.75 7.61 3.48
C LEU A 43 3.60 8.84 4.37
N PRO A 44 3.75 10.06 3.83
CA PRO A 44 3.42 11.27 4.57
C PRO A 44 1.92 11.28 4.88
N GLY A 45 1.56 11.30 6.17
CA GLY A 45 0.16 11.37 6.60
C GLY A 45 -0.59 10.03 6.71
N ALA A 46 0.10 8.88 6.57
CA ALA A 46 -0.51 7.61 6.95
C ALA A 46 -0.71 7.56 8.46
N ASP A 47 -1.98 7.58 8.89
CA ASP A 47 -2.38 7.44 10.30
C ASP A 47 -2.24 5.97 10.74
N PRO A 48 -1.26 5.64 11.61
CA PRO A 48 -1.04 4.27 12.08
C PRO A 48 -2.26 3.69 12.82
N GLY A 49 -3.15 4.55 13.33
CA GLY A 49 -4.32 4.15 14.10
C GLY A 49 -5.50 3.68 13.27
N LYS A 50 -5.49 3.84 11.94
CA LYS A 50 -6.68 3.56 11.12
C LYS A 50 -6.54 2.40 10.16
N LYS A 51 -5.41 2.21 9.50
CA LYS A 51 -5.19 1.13 8.52
C LYS A 51 -3.69 0.92 8.36
N LEU A 52 -3.24 -0.33 8.34
CA LEU A 52 -1.85 -0.65 8.03
C LEU A 52 -1.60 -0.31 6.56
N ALA A 53 -1.18 0.92 6.31
CA ALA A 53 -0.89 1.43 4.97
C ALA A 53 0.60 1.25 4.66
N GLN A 54 0.90 0.60 3.55
CA GLN A 54 2.27 0.48 3.02
C GLN A 54 2.34 1.11 1.64
N ALA A 55 3.53 1.57 1.26
CA ALA A 55 3.78 2.14 -0.06
C ALA A 55 5.09 1.66 -0.65
N TRP A 56 5.09 1.49 -1.97
CA TRP A 56 6.29 1.22 -2.76
C TRP A 56 6.38 2.20 -3.90
N ARG A 57 7.59 2.71 -4.16
CA ARG A 57 7.91 3.61 -5.26
C ARG A 57 8.86 2.93 -6.24
N GLY A 58 8.46 2.88 -7.50
CA GLY A 58 9.30 2.53 -8.63
C GLY A 58 10.22 3.69 -9.03
N ARG A 59 11.24 3.39 -9.83
CA ARG A 59 12.23 4.39 -10.30
C ARG A 59 11.63 5.46 -11.22
N ASP A 60 10.48 5.18 -11.82
CA ASP A 60 9.74 6.05 -12.74
C ASP A 60 8.75 7.00 -12.01
N GLY A 61 8.81 7.06 -10.68
CA GLY A 61 7.91 7.90 -9.87
C GLY A 61 6.52 7.29 -9.66
N ARG A 62 6.21 6.15 -10.29
CA ARG A 62 4.98 5.39 -10.01
C ARG A 62 5.11 4.61 -8.72
N GLY A 63 3.99 4.26 -8.13
CA GLY A 63 3.96 3.46 -6.92
C GLY A 63 2.63 2.79 -6.68
N VAL A 64 2.62 2.01 -5.61
CA VAL A 64 1.42 1.34 -5.13
C VAL A 64 1.28 1.63 -3.65
N LEU A 65 0.09 2.07 -3.23
CA LEU A 65 -0.31 2.08 -1.82
C LEU A 65 -1.18 0.88 -1.56
N VAL A 66 -0.97 0.21 -0.44
CA VAL A 66 -1.82 -0.90 -0.01
C VAL A 66 -2.33 -0.62 1.38
N ALA A 67 -3.65 -0.68 1.55
CA ALA A 67 -4.30 -0.45 2.84
C ALA A 67 -5.28 -1.58 3.16
N MET A 68 -5.27 -2.03 4.41
CA MET A 68 -6.31 -2.92 4.92
C MET A 68 -7.55 -2.11 5.32
N LEU A 69 -8.66 -2.35 4.65
CA LEU A 69 -9.98 -1.79 4.94
C LEU A 69 -10.75 -2.77 5.83
N GLY A 70 -10.89 -2.43 7.11
CA GLY A 70 -11.78 -3.10 8.06
C GLY A 70 -11.43 -4.57 8.31
N SER A 71 -10.80 -4.86 9.44
CA SER A 71 -10.64 -6.23 9.93
C SER A 71 -11.98 -6.69 10.52
N SER A 72 -12.74 -7.52 9.81
CA SER A 72 -13.96 -8.14 10.33
C SER A 72 -13.72 -9.60 10.71
N ARG A 73 -14.62 -10.20 11.51
CA ARG A 73 -14.55 -11.62 11.91
C ARG A 73 -14.56 -12.61 10.73
N THR A 74 -14.97 -12.17 9.54
CA THR A 74 -15.07 -13.00 8.33
C THR A 74 -13.93 -12.76 7.33
N GLY A 75 -13.06 -11.79 7.58
CA GLY A 75 -12.00 -11.38 6.66
C GLY A 75 -11.90 -9.86 6.56
N GLY A 76 -10.94 -9.38 5.77
CA GLY A 76 -10.75 -7.95 5.51
C GLY A 76 -10.67 -7.64 4.03
N ALA A 77 -10.89 -6.38 3.66
CA ALA A 77 -10.60 -5.92 2.31
C ALA A 77 -9.19 -5.32 2.29
N VAL A 78 -8.44 -5.57 1.22
CA VAL A 78 -7.17 -4.93 0.93
C VAL A 78 -7.36 -4.08 -0.31
N ALA A 79 -7.18 -2.77 -0.15
CA ALA A 79 -7.23 -1.80 -1.23
C ALA A 79 -5.82 -1.57 -1.76
N TYR A 80 -5.67 -1.64 -3.08
CA TYR A 80 -4.47 -1.27 -3.82
C TYR A 80 -4.75 0.01 -4.57
N PHE A 81 -3.92 1.01 -4.39
CA PHE A 81 -4.00 2.28 -5.08
C PHE A 81 -2.77 2.43 -5.95
N ALA A 82 -2.93 2.44 -7.26
CA ALA A 82 -1.84 2.89 -8.13
C ALA A 82 -1.70 4.40 -7.92
N VAL A 83 -0.48 4.86 -7.70
CA VAL A 83 -0.20 6.27 -7.45
C VAL A 83 0.98 6.76 -8.26
N ARG A 84 1.00 8.06 -8.50
CA ARG A 84 2.17 8.79 -8.99
C ARG A 84 2.66 9.71 -7.89
N PHE A 85 3.87 9.49 -7.41
CA PHE A 85 4.49 10.41 -6.46
C PHE A 85 4.82 11.69 -7.22
N LYS A 86 4.42 12.84 -6.68
CA LYS A 86 4.96 14.12 -7.13
C LYS A 86 6.40 14.14 -6.60
N ASP A 87 7.37 14.18 -7.50
CA ASP A 87 8.77 14.25 -7.11
C ASP A 87 9.00 15.39 -6.10
N GLY A 88 9.87 15.12 -5.12
CA GLY A 88 10.39 16.12 -4.20
C GLY A 88 11.85 16.40 -4.53
#